data_AF-C4J7H2-F1
#
_entry.id   AF-C4J7H2-F1
#
_cell.length_a   1.000
_cell.length_b   1.000
_cell.length_c   1.000
_cell.angle_alpha   90.00
_cell.angle_beta   90.00
_cell.angle_gamma   90.00
#
_symmetry.space_group_name_H-M   'P 1'
#
loop_
_entity.id
_entity.type
_entity.pdbx_description
1 polymer ?
#
loop_
_entity_poly.entity_id
_entity_poly.type
_entity_poly.pdbx_seq_one_letter_code
_entity_poly.pdbx_strand_id
1 'polypeptide(L)'
;MFLSFASAKNAAMEIPPENYLIVTKNGNVCLGILDGTAAKLSFNVIGDITMQDQMVIYDNEKSQLGWARGACTRSAKSILSSFP
;
A
#
# COMPACT_ATOMS: atom_id res chain seq x y z
N MET A 1 9.39 5.80 -4.61
CA MET A 1 9.52 6.48 -3.30
C MET A 1 9.94 5.46 -2.24
N PHE A 2 10.61 5.89 -1.17
CA PHE A 2 10.89 5.03 -0.01
C PHE A 2 10.26 5.63 1.25
N LEU A 3 9.58 4.80 2.05
CA LEU A 3 9.24 5.14 3.43
C LEU A 3 10.33 4.57 4.34
N SER A 4 11.00 5.44 5.10
CA SER A 4 12.03 5.05 6.06
C SER A 4 11.46 5.08 7.47
N PHE A 5 11.54 3.94 8.16
CA PHE A 5 11.05 3.77 9.53
C PHE A 5 12.24 3.83 10.49
N ALA A 6 12.53 5.03 11.01
CA ALA A 6 13.65 5.27 11.92
C ALA A 6 13.62 4.34 13.15
N SER A 7 12.44 4.13 13.72
CA SER A 7 12.24 3.27 14.90
C SER A 7 12.34 1.77 14.62
N ALA A 8 12.37 1.35 13.35
CA ALA A 8 12.39 -0.05 12.93
C ALA A 8 13.74 -0.43 12.28
N LYS A 9 14.86 -0.11 12.93
CA LYS A 9 16.23 -0.37 12.44
C LYS A 9 16.50 0.22 11.05
N ASN A 10 15.93 1.40 10.77
CA ASN A 10 15.97 2.03 9.45
C ASN A 10 15.44 1.14 8.31
N ALA A 11 14.44 0.30 8.61
CA ALA A 11 13.74 -0.45 7.57
C ALA A 11 13.16 0.53 6.54
N ALA A 12 13.39 0.22 5.27
CA ALA A 12 12.90 1.00 4.15
C ALA A 12 11.87 0.19 3.35
N MET A 13 10.72 0.79 3.10
CA MET A 13 9.68 0.24 2.23
C MET A 13 9.74 0.96 0.88
N GLU A 14 10.05 0.21 -0.19
CA GLU A 14 10.07 0.75 -1.54
C GLU A 14 8.66 0.77 -2.16
N ILE A 15 8.14 1.96 -2.41
CA ILE A 15 6.85 2.19 -3.05
C ILE A 15 7.11 2.59 -4.51
N PRO A 16 6.69 1.79 -5.50
CA PRO A 16 6.89 2.14 -6.90
C PRO A 16 5.89 3.22 -7.36
N PRO A 17 6.12 3.93 -8.49
CA PRO A 17 5.26 5.01 -8.97
C PRO A 17 3.76 4.66 -9.06
N GLU A 18 3.44 3.47 -9.55
CA GLU A 18 2.08 2.93 -9.65
C GLU A 18 1.34 2.85 -8.30
N ASN A 19 2.08 2.84 -7.18
CA ASN A 19 1.53 2.72 -5.83
C ASN A 19 1.40 4.07 -5.10
N TYR A 20 1.72 5.19 -5.75
CA TYR A 20 1.46 6.54 -5.22
C TYR A 20 1.02 7.56 -6.29
N LEU A 21 0.84 7.12 -7.54
CA LEU A 21 0.33 7.93 -8.64
C LEU A 21 -0.97 7.33 -9.18
N ILE A 22 -1.96 8.18 -9.43
CA ILE A 22 -3.26 7.80 -9.98
C ILE A 22 -3.36 8.39 -11.39
N VAL A 23 -3.60 7.54 -12.38
CA VAL A 23 -3.86 7.98 -13.75
C VAL A 23 -5.37 8.18 -13.92
N THR A 24 -5.78 9.40 -14.21
CA THR A 24 -7.17 9.74 -14.49
C THR A 24 -7.59 9.23 -15.88
N LYS A 25 -8.91 9.16 -16.12
CA LYS A 25 -9.46 8.76 -17.44
C LYS A 25 -8.96 9.62 -18.60
N ASN A 26 -8.58 10.87 -18.31
CA ASN A 26 -8.10 11.84 -19.30
C ASN A 26 -6.58 11.76 -19.52
N GLY A 27 -5.88 10.84 -18.84
CA GLY A 27 -4.43 10.68 -18.94
C GLY A 27 -3.63 11.59 -18.01
N ASN A 28 -4.28 12.41 -17.18
CA ASN A 28 -3.58 13.21 -16.16
C ASN A 28 -3.08 12.30 -15.03
N VAL A 29 -1.91 12.63 -14.48
CA VAL A 29 -1.31 11.92 -13.35
C VAL A 29 -1.51 12.74 -12.08
N CYS A 30 -2.14 12.14 -11.07
CA CYS A 30 -2.39 12.75 -9.77
C CYS A 30 -1.56 12.05 -8.69
N LEU A 31 -1.20 12.80 -7.64
CA LEU A 31 -0.56 12.22 -6.46
C LEU A 31 -1.62 11.53 -5.58
N GLY A 32 -1.41 10.24 -5.27
CA GLY A 32 -2.24 9.44 -4.37
C GLY A 32 -1.89 9.62 -2.88
N ILE A 33 -1.17 10.69 -2.54
CA ILE A 33 -0.81 11.07 -1.16
C ILE A 33 -1.59 12.33 -0.83
N LEU A 34 -2.37 12.27 0.24
CA LEU A 34 -3.27 13.34 0.67
C LEU A 34 -2.76 14.00 1.95
N ASP A 35 -3.14 15.27 2.13
CA ASP A 35 -2.87 15.99 3.38
C ASP A 35 -3.79 15.48 4.51
N GLY A 36 -3.19 14.83 5.51
CA GLY A 36 -3.90 14.28 6.66
C GLY A 36 -4.50 15.33 7.59
N THR A 37 -4.05 16.60 7.52
CA THR A 37 -4.57 17.68 8.36
C THR A 37 -6.03 18.02 8.04
N ALA A 38 -6.43 17.89 6.77
CA ALA A 38 -7.83 18.05 6.36
C ALA A 38 -8.76 17.03 7.03
N ALA A 39 -8.23 15.84 7.37
CA ALA A 39 -8.93 14.79 8.11
C ALA A 39 -8.71 14.84 9.63
N LYS A 40 -8.03 15.88 10.15
CA LYS A 40 -7.65 16.03 11.57
C LYS A 40 -6.81 14.86 12.11
N LEU A 41 -6.00 14.23 11.26
CA LEU A 41 -5.09 13.16 11.66
C LEU A 41 -3.72 13.72 12.03
N SER A 42 -3.14 13.21 13.11
CA SER A 42 -1.77 13.53 13.57
C SER A 42 -0.75 12.44 13.21
N PHE A 43 -1.17 11.42 12.47
CA PHE A 43 -0.37 10.28 12.07
C PHE A 43 -0.54 10.01 10.58
N ASN A 44 0.43 9.29 10.00
CA ASN A 44 0.39 8.89 8.61
C ASN A 44 -0.41 7.59 8.46
N VAL A 45 -1.21 7.49 7.40
CA VAL A 45 -1.94 6.28 7.03
C VAL A 45 -1.37 5.74 5.73
N ILE A 46 -1.00 4.47 5.72
CA ILE A 46 -0.66 3.74 4.50
C ILE A 46 -1.96 3.20 3.92
N GLY A 47 -2.37 3.74 2.77
CA GLY A 47 -3.64 3.45 2.12
C GLY A 47 -3.60 2.26 1.15
N ASP A 48 -4.75 2.00 0.56
CA ASP A 48 -4.99 0.90 -0.40
C ASP A 48 -4.04 0.94 -1.60
N ILE A 49 -3.82 2.11 -2.21
CA ILE A 49 -2.95 2.28 -3.38
C ILE A 49 -1.52 1.86 -3.10
N THR A 50 -1.01 2.18 -1.90
CA THR A 50 0.36 1.82 -1.50
C THR A 50 0.52 0.31 -1.29
N MET A 51 -0.56 -0.38 -0.93
CA MET A 51 -0.58 -1.81 -0.67
C MET A 51 -0.84 -2.68 -1.90
N GLN A 52 -1.09 -2.10 -3.08
CA GLN A 52 -1.25 -2.87 -4.33
C GLN A 52 0.04 -3.62 -4.65
N ASP A 53 -0.05 -4.90 -5.03
CA ASP A 53 1.13 -5.76 -5.32
C ASP A 53 2.21 -5.75 -4.22
N GLN A 54 1.77 -5.50 -2.98
CA GLN A 54 2.58 -5.58 -1.78
C GLN A 54 2.01 -6.66 -0.86
N MET A 55 2.78 -7.70 -0.62
CA MET A 55 2.46 -8.67 0.42
C MET A 55 2.78 -8.05 1.77
N VAL A 56 1.78 -7.92 2.63
CA VAL A 56 1.91 -7.43 4.01
C VAL A 56 1.67 -8.59 4.97
N ILE A 57 2.59 -8.79 5.91
CA ILE A 57 2.58 -9.88 6.88
C ILE A 57 2.34 -9.28 8.27
N TYR A 58 1.29 -9.77 8.93
CA TYR A 58 0.95 -9.41 10.30
C TYR A 58 1.39 -10.54 11.25
N ASP A 59 2.58 -10.41 11.84
CA ASP A 59 3.07 -11.35 12.86
C ASP A 59 2.58 -10.85 14.24
N ASN A 60 1.35 -11.21 14.58
CA ASN A 60 0.72 -10.80 15.85
C ASN A 60 1.43 -11.39 17.08
N GLU A 61 2.02 -12.59 16.96
CA GLU A 61 2.76 -13.23 18.05
C GLU A 61 4.02 -12.43 18.41
N LYS A 62 4.73 -11.90 17.40
CA LYS A 62 5.90 -11.03 17.61
C LYS A 62 5.59 -9.54 17.62
N SER A 63 4.32 -9.16 17.46
CA SER A 63 3.88 -7.76 17.31
C SER A 63 4.67 -7.01 16.23
N GLN A 64 4.84 -7.63 15.06
CA GLN A 64 5.65 -7.10 13.96
C GLN A 64 4.88 -7.08 12.65
N LEU A 65 5.27 -6.14 11.80
CA LEU A 65 4.83 -6.06 10.41
C LEU A 65 6.01 -6.40 9.51
N GLY A 66 5.76 -7.25 8.51
CA GLY A 66 6.68 -7.53 7.42
C GLY A 66 6.05 -7.13 6.10
N TRP A 67 6.87 -6.84 5.10
CA TRP A 67 6.40 -6.57 3.75
C TRP A 67 7.38 -7.09 2.71
N ALA A 68 6.84 -7.55 1.58
CA ALA A 68 7.62 -7.97 0.43
C ALA A 68 6.86 -7.58 -0.85
N ARG A 69 7.59 -7.24 -1.92
CA ARG A 69 6.97 -7.11 -3.23
C ARG A 69 6.51 -8.47 -3.71
N GLY A 70 5.28 -8.54 -4.20
CA GLY A 70 4.73 -9.78 -4.72
C GLY A 70 3.53 -9.48 -5.60
N ALA A 71 3.47 -10.10 -6.77
CA ALA A 71 2.31 -10.00 -7.64
C ALA A 71 1.10 -10.59 -6.89
N CYS A 72 0.23 -9.73 -6.39
CA CYS A 72 -0.99 -10.13 -5.71
C CYS A 72 -2.05 -10.42 -6.78
N THR A 73 -1.75 -11.37 -7.67
CA THR A 73 -2.70 -11.77 -8.70
C THR A 73 -3.95 -12.32 -8.02
N ARG A 74 -5.13 -11.76 -8.35
CA ARG A 74 -6.39 -12.42 -8.04
C ARG A 74 -6.35 -13.81 -8.66
N SER A 75 -6.22 -14.84 -7.83
CA SER A 75 -6.32 -16.21 -8.32
C SER A 75 -7.70 -16.41 -8.94
N ALA A 76 -7.77 -17.08 -10.09
CA ALA A 76 -9.01 -17.30 -10.85
C ALA A 76 -10.13 -17.96 -10.02
N LYS A 77 -9.78 -18.66 -8.92
CA LYS A 77 -10.74 -19.21 -7.95
C LYS A 77 -11.63 -18.16 -7.28
N SER A 78 -11.13 -16.94 -7.08
CA SER A 78 -11.90 -15.84 -6.47
C SER A 78 -12.96 -15.23 -7.39
N ILE A 79 -12.82 -15.41 -8.71
CA ILE A 79 -13.80 -14.94 -9.71
C ILE A 79 -14.96 -15.95 -9.81
N LEU A 80 -14.68 -17.26 -9.78
CA LEU A 80 -15.71 -18.30 -9.84
C LEU A 80 -16.63 -18.33 -8.61
N SER A 81 -16.17 -17.89 -7.43
CA SER A 81 -17.01 -17.82 -6.22
C SER A 81 -17.90 -16.57 -6.15
N SER A 82 -17.80 -15.66 -7.13
CA SER A 82 -18.53 -14.39 -7.15
C SER A 82 -19.65 -14.33 -8.20
N PHE A 83 -19.82 -15.39 -9.00
CA PHE A 83 -21.00 -15.56 -9.85
C PHE A 83 -21.99 -16.49 -9.16
N PRO A 84 -23.27 -16.09 -8.99
CA PRO A 84 -24.33 -16.97 -8.50
C PRO A 84 -24.67 -18.09 -9.50
#